data_AF-A0A3S9Z8Y3-F1
#
_entry.id   AF-A0A3S9Z8Y3-F1
#
_cell.length_a   1.000
_cell.length_b   1.000
_cell.length_c   1.000
_cell.angle_alpha   90.00
_cell.angle_beta   90.00
_cell.angle_gamma   90.00
#
_symmetry.space_group_name_H-M   'P 1'
#
loop_
_entity.id
_entity.type
_entity.pdbx_description
1 polymer ?
#
loop_
_entity_poly.entity_id
_entity_poly.type
_entity_poly.pdbx_seq_one_letter_code
_entity_poly.pdbx_strand_id
1 'polypeptide(L)'
;MRSTARTELSLATAELTVPETGGAHRPQGDLRLVRTALAAHGLVDAPTRAAAVVVVTRDASPPGGTVVEGVPVRTAVSPLGALALAHRTLADGAEDLVLVVNLTGAPGTVRVTRVTRRGAPRDREPAGAPADDTSRLLLWSGRTPADAAGTRDRLRPVARELTDDVFRALPAVVPCGPAAGPVRGAALCARADPAAALDAAEQVTAGRPRPVALLFPGQGSQHTAMAAGLYTRDQVFTEAVDTVLGLMGAEGAAVRADWLSPHDPVVPVDDVRRAQPLLFAVDYALGSMVMSWGVRPTALLGHSAGELVAAVFAGVVSLGDAVAMMRARVRHALSVPAGGMLAVAASAERLRPYLVGEVAVAAVNARLQTMLAGPAAPLSAVGKRLRDDGYTVVAVPATSPFHSPAMAPASAAVERAYAGIRFRPPGLALYSGYTGGLMGEPEALSPRFWARQITDTVYFGPALDELLAAEDMLLVEAGPRQTLASFTRRHPAVRSGASAVVPMLPARPSDPAADRRAVLGAVSRLWTEGHDLDTTALENLWSGGPGNPARGPLPAAGRRR
;
A
#
# COMPACT_ATOMS: atom_id res chain seq x y z
N MET A 1 38.33 -18.26 -18.19
CA MET A 1 36.98 -17.66 -18.08
C MET A 1 36.27 -18.27 -16.89
N ARG A 2 36.15 -17.54 -15.78
CA ARG A 2 35.38 -17.95 -14.61
C ARG A 2 33.99 -17.32 -14.74
N SER A 3 32.96 -18.14 -14.94
CA SER A 3 31.58 -17.68 -15.10
C SER A 3 30.99 -17.23 -13.73
N THR A 4 29.93 -16.41 -13.65
CA THR A 4 29.17 -15.99 -12.42
C THR A 4 27.63 -16.19 -12.51
N ALA A 5 26.92 -16.61 -11.42
CA ALA A 5 25.64 -17.41 -11.34
C ALA A 5 24.38 -16.57 -11.40
N ARG A 6 23.35 -17.07 -12.10
CA ARG A 6 21.96 -16.76 -11.80
C ARG A 6 21.31 -17.97 -11.11
N THR A 7 20.42 -17.66 -10.19
CA THR A 7 19.79 -18.58 -9.26
C THR A 7 18.29 -18.64 -9.58
N GLU A 8 17.73 -19.82 -9.88
CA GLU A 8 16.28 -20.00 -9.96
C GLU A 8 15.74 -20.40 -8.57
N LEU A 9 14.81 -19.62 -8.03
CA LEU A 9 14.17 -19.89 -6.74
C LEU A 9 12.73 -20.32 -6.98
N SER A 10 12.31 -21.47 -6.46
CA SER A 10 10.91 -21.90 -6.38
C SER A 10 10.42 -21.83 -4.94
N LEU A 11 9.25 -21.24 -4.75
CA LEU A 11 8.58 -21.10 -3.45
C LEU A 11 7.32 -21.98 -3.43
N ALA A 12 7.17 -22.79 -2.39
CA ALA A 12 5.97 -23.56 -2.12
C ALA A 12 5.59 -23.40 -0.64
N THR A 13 4.40 -22.85 -0.37
CA THR A 13 3.85 -22.70 0.98
C THR A 13 2.75 -23.72 1.21
N ALA A 14 2.80 -24.44 2.32
CA ALA A 14 1.77 -25.40 2.73
C ALA A 14 1.40 -25.20 4.21
N GLU A 15 0.11 -25.36 4.52
CA GLU A 15 -0.33 -25.54 5.91
C GLU A 15 -0.30 -27.03 6.26
N LEU A 16 0.36 -27.35 7.36
CA LEU A 16 0.51 -28.70 7.86
C LEU A 16 -0.18 -28.81 9.22
N THR A 17 -1.13 -29.72 9.32
CA THR A 17 -1.72 -30.11 10.60
C THR A 17 -0.83 -31.16 11.25
N VAL A 18 -0.24 -30.82 12.39
CA VAL A 18 0.51 -31.72 13.25
C VAL A 18 -0.48 -32.37 14.22
N PRO A 19 -0.62 -33.71 14.26
CA PRO A 19 -1.58 -34.38 15.12
C PRO A 19 -1.36 -34.05 16.60
N GLU A 20 -2.43 -33.71 17.33
CA GLU A 20 -2.39 -33.59 18.78
C GLU A 20 -2.34 -34.99 19.42
N THR A 21 -1.38 -35.24 20.31
CA THR A 21 -1.34 -36.47 21.09
C THR A 21 -2.28 -36.36 22.29
N GLY A 22 -3.31 -37.21 22.33
CA GLY A 22 -4.22 -37.34 23.45
C GLY A 22 -3.49 -37.83 24.70
N GLY A 23 -3.07 -36.90 25.55
CA GLY A 23 -2.46 -37.19 26.84
C GLY A 23 -2.43 -35.93 27.70
N ALA A 24 -3.08 -35.99 28.86
CA ALA A 24 -3.11 -34.88 29.80
C ALA A 24 -1.67 -34.45 30.17
N HIS A 25 -1.37 -33.17 29.94
CA HIS A 25 -0.17 -32.47 30.43
C HIS A 25 1.21 -32.81 29.84
N ARG A 26 1.32 -32.99 28.52
CA ARG A 26 2.59 -32.68 27.82
C ARG A 26 2.35 -31.99 26.47
N PRO A 27 2.70 -30.69 26.30
CA PRO A 27 2.73 -30.04 25.00
C PRO A 27 4.01 -30.43 24.23
N GLN A 28 4.32 -31.73 24.17
CA GLN A 28 5.44 -32.28 23.42
C GLN A 28 4.96 -32.62 22.00
N GLY A 29 5.11 -31.68 21.07
CA GLY A 29 5.02 -31.99 19.64
C GLY A 29 6.21 -32.86 19.25
N ASP A 30 5.97 -34.16 19.09
CA ASP A 30 7.01 -35.14 18.76
C ASP A 30 7.65 -34.81 17.40
N LEU A 31 8.97 -34.59 17.36
CA LEU A 31 9.76 -34.29 16.15
C LEU A 31 9.50 -35.31 15.02
N ARG A 32 9.13 -36.54 15.38
CA ARG A 32 8.72 -37.58 14.44
C ARG A 32 7.44 -37.22 13.69
N LEU A 33 6.47 -36.56 14.32
CA LEU A 33 5.19 -36.19 13.70
C LEU A 33 5.37 -35.09 12.66
N VAL A 34 6.16 -34.04 12.97
CA VAL A 34 6.45 -32.97 12.00
C VAL A 34 7.26 -33.52 10.82
N ARG A 35 8.25 -34.39 11.08
CA ARG A 35 9.02 -35.06 10.02
C ARG A 35 8.15 -36.00 9.18
N THR A 36 7.21 -36.71 9.79
CA THR A 36 6.25 -37.57 9.09
C THR A 36 5.30 -36.73 8.24
N ALA A 37 4.82 -35.60 8.74
CA ALA A 37 4.00 -34.66 7.96
C ALA A 37 4.79 -34.09 6.78
N LEU A 38 6.01 -33.60 6.99
CA LEU A 38 6.88 -33.11 5.92
C LEU A 38 7.15 -34.19 4.85
N ALA A 39 7.38 -35.44 5.26
CA ALA A 39 7.58 -36.57 4.37
C ALA A 39 6.30 -36.96 3.60
N ALA A 40 5.14 -36.98 4.28
CA ALA A 40 3.85 -37.25 3.67
C ALA A 40 3.46 -36.21 2.62
N HIS A 41 3.96 -34.97 2.77
CA HIS A 41 3.77 -33.88 1.80
C HIS A 41 4.92 -33.75 0.78
N GLY A 42 5.86 -34.70 0.72
CA GLY A 42 6.95 -34.70 -0.26
C GLY A 42 7.96 -33.53 -0.09
N LEU A 43 8.00 -32.92 1.09
CA LEU A 43 8.90 -31.82 1.43
C LEU A 43 10.28 -32.31 1.88
N VAL A 44 10.39 -33.58 2.25
CA VAL A 44 11.63 -34.31 2.56
C VAL A 44 11.52 -35.76 2.04
N ASP A 45 12.60 -36.31 1.49
CA ASP A 45 12.62 -37.71 1.03
C ASP A 45 12.77 -38.69 2.21
N ALA A 46 12.09 -39.84 2.13
CA ALA A 46 12.36 -41.00 2.98
C ALA A 46 13.40 -41.94 2.34
N PRO A 47 14.04 -42.83 3.12
CA PRO A 47 15.27 -42.55 3.85
C PRO A 47 16.48 -42.37 2.90
N THR A 48 16.73 -41.15 2.44
CA THR A 48 18.05 -40.77 1.89
C THR A 48 18.84 -40.00 2.94
N ARG A 49 20.18 -40.07 2.85
CA ARG A 49 21.19 -39.46 3.74
C ARG A 49 21.13 -37.91 3.70
N ALA A 50 20.04 -37.33 4.15
CA ALA A 50 19.77 -35.89 4.11
C ALA A 50 19.42 -35.39 5.52
N ALA A 51 20.16 -34.40 6.01
CA ALA A 51 19.87 -33.72 7.26
C ALA A 51 18.77 -32.67 7.02
N ALA A 52 17.53 -33.00 7.34
CA ALA A 52 16.45 -32.02 7.48
C ALA A 52 16.36 -31.63 8.97
N VAL A 53 16.68 -30.37 9.30
CA VAL A 53 16.53 -29.86 10.67
C VAL A 53 15.18 -29.20 10.83
N VAL A 54 14.38 -29.79 11.71
CA VAL A 54 13.12 -29.28 12.23
C VAL A 54 13.34 -29.13 13.73
N VAL A 55 13.06 -27.97 14.34
CA VAL A 55 13.03 -27.85 15.80
C VAL A 55 11.72 -27.20 16.26
N VAL A 56 11.05 -27.92 17.14
CA VAL A 56 9.77 -27.61 17.81
C VAL A 56 10.04 -26.93 19.16
N THR A 57 9.11 -26.08 19.60
CA THR A 57 9.18 -25.26 20.82
C THR A 57 8.92 -26.00 22.14
N ARG A 58 9.47 -25.41 23.21
CA ARG A 58 9.28 -25.56 24.68
C ARG A 58 10.24 -26.51 25.41
N ASP A 59 11.02 -25.88 26.30
CA ASP A 59 11.85 -26.41 27.39
C ASP A 59 12.54 -27.77 27.14
N ALA A 60 13.62 -27.75 26.35
CA ALA A 60 14.75 -28.66 26.57
C ALA A 60 16.00 -28.11 25.89
N SER A 61 17.06 -27.88 26.67
CA SER A 61 18.42 -27.78 26.12
C SER A 61 18.80 -29.10 25.46
N PRO A 62 19.40 -29.12 24.26
CA PRO A 62 19.93 -30.36 23.71
C PRO A 62 21.13 -30.83 24.57
N PRO A 63 21.26 -32.14 24.85
CA PRO A 63 22.52 -32.67 25.34
C PRO A 63 23.60 -32.40 24.28
N GLY A 64 24.75 -31.92 24.72
CA GLY A 64 25.76 -31.30 23.87
C GLY A 64 26.24 -32.14 22.68
N GLY A 65 26.77 -31.41 21.69
CA GLY A 65 27.69 -31.92 20.66
C GLY A 65 27.09 -32.93 19.70
N THR A 66 26.62 -32.48 18.54
CA THR A 66 26.44 -33.37 17.39
C THR A 66 27.09 -32.75 16.17
N VAL A 67 28.30 -33.22 15.88
CA VAL A 67 29.00 -33.02 14.61
C VAL A 67 28.62 -34.20 13.71
N VAL A 68 28.14 -33.94 12.48
CA VAL A 68 27.97 -34.97 11.45
C VAL A 68 28.42 -34.39 10.10
N GLU A 69 29.15 -35.22 9.35
CA GLU A 69 30.05 -34.86 8.24
C GLU A 69 29.38 -34.20 7.02
N GLY A 70 30.00 -33.10 6.56
CA GLY A 70 29.99 -32.67 5.16
C GLY A 70 29.16 -31.44 4.80
N VAL A 71 28.23 -30.98 5.65
CA VAL A 71 27.43 -29.76 5.42
C VAL A 71 27.38 -28.94 6.71
N PRO A 72 27.78 -27.65 6.71
CA PRO A 72 27.62 -26.80 7.88
C PRO A 72 26.13 -26.50 8.11
N VAL A 73 25.55 -27.15 9.11
CA VAL A 73 24.19 -26.88 9.58
C VAL A 73 24.26 -25.79 10.65
N ARG A 74 23.55 -24.68 10.46
CA ARG A 74 23.37 -23.66 11.51
C ARG A 74 21.93 -23.71 12.00
N THR A 75 21.77 -23.93 13.30
CA THR A 75 20.48 -24.08 13.96
C THR A 75 20.32 -22.96 14.98
N ALA A 76 19.30 -22.14 14.84
CA ALA A 76 18.87 -21.22 15.89
C ALA A 76 17.63 -21.81 16.60
N VAL A 77 17.68 -21.92 17.93
CA VAL A 77 16.58 -22.43 18.75
C VAL A 77 15.81 -21.25 19.34
N SER A 78 14.51 -21.18 19.07
CA SER A 78 13.57 -20.23 19.68
C SER A 78 12.47 -20.98 20.44
N PRO A 79 12.22 -20.71 21.73
CA PRO A 79 11.11 -21.33 22.48
C PRO A 79 9.69 -20.85 22.11
N LEU A 80 9.52 -20.01 21.07
CA LEU A 80 8.23 -19.45 20.62
C LEU A 80 8.32 -19.35 19.09
N GLY A 81 7.59 -20.18 18.34
CA GLY A 81 7.44 -20.06 16.89
C GLY A 81 8.76 -20.08 16.10
N ALA A 82 9.24 -21.25 15.71
CA ALA A 82 10.57 -21.40 15.13
C ALA A 82 10.63 -21.01 13.64
N LEU A 83 11.36 -19.95 13.29
CA LEU A 83 11.95 -19.75 11.96
C LEU A 83 13.17 -20.68 11.86
N ALA A 84 13.10 -21.73 11.04
CA ALA A 84 14.22 -22.62 10.78
C ALA A 84 14.91 -22.25 9.46
N LEU A 85 16.24 -22.36 9.42
CA LEU A 85 17.01 -22.26 8.20
C LEU A 85 17.76 -23.58 8.04
N ALA A 86 17.33 -24.41 7.09
CA ALA A 86 18.13 -25.53 6.64
C ALA A 86 18.83 -25.14 5.33
N HIS A 87 19.97 -25.75 5.07
CA HIS A 87 20.66 -25.67 3.78
C HIS A 87 21.23 -27.05 3.49
N ARG A 88 21.15 -27.49 2.23
CA ARG A 88 21.77 -28.73 1.76
C ARG A 88 22.34 -28.49 0.37
N THR A 89 23.53 -29.00 0.12
CA THR A 89 24.08 -29.17 -1.23
C THR A 89 23.71 -30.57 -1.74
N LEU A 90 22.99 -30.68 -2.86
CA LEU A 90 22.71 -31.97 -3.52
C LEU A 90 23.78 -32.30 -4.57
N ALA A 91 23.99 -33.60 -4.81
CA ALA A 91 25.10 -34.14 -5.60
C ALA A 91 25.00 -33.85 -7.12
N ASP A 92 23.85 -33.40 -7.62
CA ASP A 92 23.52 -33.43 -9.05
C ASP A 92 23.40 -32.02 -9.69
N GLY A 93 23.95 -31.00 -9.04
CA GLY A 93 24.04 -29.63 -9.58
C GLY A 93 22.82 -28.73 -9.33
N ALA A 94 21.79 -29.20 -8.60
CA ALA A 94 20.60 -28.42 -8.25
C ALA A 94 20.34 -28.39 -6.72
N GLU A 95 19.94 -27.21 -6.20
CA GLU A 95 19.05 -27.01 -5.04
C GLU A 95 19.58 -26.88 -3.59
N ASP A 96 19.67 -25.61 -3.14
CA ASP A 96 19.55 -25.19 -1.73
C ASP A 96 18.07 -25.21 -1.30
N LEU A 97 17.77 -25.81 -0.14
CA LEU A 97 16.43 -25.95 0.44
C LEU A 97 16.31 -25.13 1.72
N VAL A 98 15.55 -24.02 1.72
CA VAL A 98 15.22 -23.25 2.95
C VAL A 98 13.81 -23.62 3.38
N LEU A 99 13.62 -24.00 4.64
CA LEU A 99 12.32 -24.32 5.23
C LEU A 99 11.95 -23.26 6.26
N VAL A 100 11.25 -22.21 5.85
CA VAL A 100 10.69 -21.24 6.79
C VAL A 100 9.45 -21.86 7.42
N VAL A 101 9.56 -22.20 8.69
CA VAL A 101 8.46 -22.73 9.49
C VAL A 101 7.84 -21.57 10.25
N ASN A 102 6.53 -21.41 10.20
CA ASN A 102 5.79 -20.44 10.99
C ASN A 102 4.73 -21.19 11.80
N LEU A 103 4.69 -20.99 13.12
CA LEU A 103 3.59 -21.53 13.91
C LEU A 103 2.37 -20.64 13.67
N THR A 104 1.31 -21.22 13.11
CA THR A 104 0.03 -20.52 13.05
C THR A 104 -0.55 -20.45 14.47
N GLY A 105 -1.39 -19.46 14.75
CA GLY A 105 -1.97 -19.25 16.08
C GLY A 105 -2.84 -20.40 16.61
N ALA A 106 -3.12 -21.44 15.81
CA ALA A 106 -3.89 -22.62 16.20
C ALA A 106 -2.97 -23.72 16.79
N PRO A 107 -3.37 -24.38 17.89
CA PRO A 107 -2.69 -25.57 18.40
C PRO A 107 -2.50 -26.61 17.29
N GLY A 108 -1.27 -27.09 17.11
CA GLY A 108 -0.96 -28.16 16.15
C GLY A 108 -0.82 -27.73 14.68
N THR A 109 -1.04 -26.47 14.29
CA THR A 109 -0.92 -26.09 12.86
C THR A 109 0.36 -25.31 12.57
N VAL A 110 1.12 -25.78 11.60
CA VAL A 110 2.41 -25.22 11.19
C VAL A 110 2.35 -24.85 9.70
N ARG A 111 2.68 -23.61 9.35
CA ARG A 111 2.85 -23.19 7.96
C ARG A 111 4.31 -23.36 7.58
N VAL A 112 4.57 -24.02 6.46
CA VAL A 112 5.92 -24.29 5.98
C VAL A 112 6.08 -23.69 4.59
N THR A 113 7.04 -22.78 4.45
CA THR A 113 7.47 -22.23 3.17
C THR A 113 8.78 -22.88 2.77
N ARG A 114 8.71 -23.73 1.76
CA ARG A 114 9.85 -24.35 1.09
C ARG A 114 10.36 -23.38 0.03
N VAL A 115 11.63 -23.00 0.14
CA VAL A 115 12.38 -22.32 -0.91
C VAL A 115 13.35 -23.32 -1.51
N THR A 116 13.37 -23.44 -2.82
CA THR A 116 14.23 -24.38 -3.53
C THR A 116 15.06 -23.67 -4.60
N ARG A 117 16.38 -23.88 -4.64
CA ARG A 117 17.33 -23.09 -5.44
C ARG A 117 18.00 -23.85 -6.61
N ARG A 118 17.47 -23.85 -7.83
CA ARG A 118 18.16 -24.52 -8.97
C ARG A 118 19.40 -23.75 -9.42
N GLY A 119 20.52 -24.47 -9.55
CA GLY A 119 21.74 -23.97 -10.18
C GLY A 119 21.72 -24.29 -11.68
N ALA A 120 21.82 -23.28 -12.54
CA ALA A 120 22.02 -23.45 -13.98
C ALA A 120 23.32 -22.73 -14.46
N PRO A 121 23.89 -23.14 -15.61
CA PRO A 121 25.11 -22.54 -16.15
C PRO A 121 24.93 -21.08 -16.58
N ARG A 122 26.04 -20.34 -16.59
CA ARG A 122 26.13 -18.89 -16.39
C ARG A 122 26.30 -18.11 -17.71
N ASP A 123 25.33 -17.29 -18.11
CA ASP A 123 25.48 -16.22 -19.11
C ASP A 123 25.47 -14.82 -18.46
N ARG A 124 26.23 -13.89 -19.04
CA ARG A 124 26.43 -12.52 -18.51
C ARG A 124 25.10 -11.76 -18.37
N GLU A 125 24.82 -11.26 -17.17
CA GLU A 125 23.83 -10.21 -16.97
C GLU A 125 24.39 -8.89 -17.55
N PRO A 126 23.63 -8.15 -18.38
CA PRO A 126 24.08 -6.84 -18.85
C PRO A 126 24.23 -5.90 -17.66
N ALA A 127 25.35 -5.18 -17.61
CA ALA A 127 25.56 -4.11 -16.63
C ALA A 127 24.42 -3.09 -16.77
N GLY A 128 23.53 -3.03 -15.76
CA GLY A 128 22.38 -2.12 -15.76
C GLY A 128 21.04 -2.69 -15.28
N ALA A 129 20.94 -3.97 -14.87
CA ALA A 129 19.69 -4.47 -14.28
C ALA A 129 19.40 -3.77 -12.94
N PRO A 130 18.24 -3.12 -12.76
CA PRO A 130 17.91 -2.44 -11.51
C PRO A 130 17.85 -3.45 -10.37
N ALA A 131 18.50 -3.14 -9.24
CA ALA A 131 18.54 -3.99 -8.07
C ALA A 131 17.10 -4.33 -7.62
N ASP A 132 16.72 -5.59 -7.76
CA ASP A 132 15.41 -6.05 -7.33
C ASP A 132 15.26 -5.84 -5.81
N ASP A 133 14.11 -5.32 -5.39
CA ASP A 133 13.92 -4.87 -4.01
C ASP A 133 13.92 -6.05 -3.04
N THR A 134 14.83 -5.98 -2.09
CA THR A 134 15.03 -7.01 -1.07
C THR A 134 14.35 -6.68 0.24
N SER A 135 13.60 -5.59 0.34
CA SER A 135 13.07 -5.15 1.63
C SER A 135 12.07 -6.19 2.17
N ARG A 136 12.21 -6.55 3.45
CA ARG A 136 11.32 -7.50 4.14
C ARG A 136 10.80 -6.86 5.40
N LEU A 137 9.52 -7.04 5.66
CA LEU A 137 8.88 -6.55 6.87
C LEU A 137 8.69 -7.71 7.85
N LEU A 138 9.43 -7.71 8.95
CA LEU A 138 9.23 -8.66 10.03
C LEU A 138 8.19 -8.07 10.99
N LEU A 139 7.07 -8.76 11.19
CA LEU A 139 6.02 -8.36 12.13
C LEU A 139 6.05 -9.30 13.33
N TRP A 140 5.97 -8.81 14.56
CA TRP A 140 5.80 -9.68 15.72
C TRP A 140 4.84 -9.08 16.74
N SER A 141 4.36 -9.95 17.63
CA SER A 141 3.54 -9.53 18.76
C SER A 141 3.79 -10.36 20.02
N GLY A 142 3.22 -9.90 21.13
CA GLY A 142 3.20 -10.58 22.42
C GLY A 142 2.01 -10.10 23.27
N ARG A 143 1.65 -10.89 24.29
CA ARG A 143 0.59 -10.51 25.24
C ARG A 143 1.05 -9.44 26.23
N THR A 144 2.35 -9.39 26.48
CA THR A 144 3.02 -8.44 27.36
C THR A 144 4.26 -7.87 26.66
N PRO A 145 4.82 -6.75 27.15
CA PRO A 145 6.10 -6.25 26.65
C PRO A 145 7.23 -7.27 26.76
N ALA A 146 7.23 -8.10 27.82
CA ALA A 146 8.20 -9.17 27.99
C ALA A 146 8.02 -10.29 26.95
N ASP A 147 6.78 -10.67 26.63
CA ASP A 147 6.48 -11.67 25.59
C ASP A 147 6.97 -11.17 24.22
N ALA A 148 6.67 -9.92 23.86
CA ALA A 148 7.05 -9.33 22.58
C ALA A 148 8.57 -9.10 22.48
N ALA A 149 9.22 -8.63 23.55
CA ALA A 149 10.67 -8.55 23.64
C ALA A 149 11.30 -9.93 23.50
N GLY A 150 10.75 -10.95 24.17
CA GLY A 150 11.17 -12.33 24.04
C GLY A 150 11.08 -12.84 22.59
N THR A 151 10.02 -12.51 21.84
CA THR A 151 9.92 -12.83 20.41
C THR A 151 11.01 -12.13 19.60
N ARG A 152 11.21 -10.83 19.79
CA ARG A 152 12.25 -10.05 19.09
C ARG A 152 13.65 -10.58 19.37
N ASP A 153 13.98 -10.85 20.64
CA ASP A 153 15.30 -11.31 21.06
C ASP A 153 15.63 -12.69 20.47
N ARG A 154 14.60 -13.50 20.19
CA ARG A 154 14.75 -14.79 19.49
C ARG A 154 14.90 -14.65 17.98
N LEU A 155 14.33 -13.60 17.37
CA LEU A 155 14.55 -13.29 15.95
C LEU A 155 15.96 -12.75 15.68
N ARG A 156 16.54 -12.02 16.65
CA ARG A 156 17.87 -11.39 16.53
C ARG A 156 18.98 -12.35 16.06
N PRO A 157 19.23 -13.52 16.69
CA PRO A 157 20.28 -14.44 16.22
C PRO A 157 19.98 -14.98 14.81
N VAL A 158 18.70 -15.24 14.49
CA VAL A 158 18.31 -15.70 13.15
C VAL A 158 18.63 -14.63 12.12
N ALA A 159 18.22 -13.38 12.37
CA ALA A 159 18.45 -12.25 11.51
C ALA A 159 19.95 -11.99 11.23
N ARG A 160 20.84 -12.25 12.20
CA ARG A 160 22.30 -12.15 12.03
C ARG A 160 22.89 -13.26 11.15
N GLU A 161 22.21 -14.40 11.06
CA GLU A 161 22.67 -15.56 10.31
C GLU A 161 22.02 -15.68 8.91
N LEU A 162 21.02 -14.84 8.60
CA LEU A 162 20.40 -14.80 7.27
C LEU A 162 21.43 -14.39 6.21
N THR A 163 21.65 -15.28 5.24
CA THR A 163 22.40 -14.93 4.03
C THR A 163 21.55 -14.05 3.11
N ASP A 164 22.18 -13.30 2.20
CA ASP A 164 21.46 -12.43 1.24
C ASP A 164 20.48 -13.25 0.37
N ASP A 165 20.90 -14.44 -0.10
CA ASP A 165 20.06 -15.33 -0.92
C ASP A 165 18.79 -15.77 -0.18
N VAL A 166 18.92 -16.09 1.11
CA VAL A 166 17.81 -16.53 1.96
C VAL A 166 16.87 -15.37 2.27
N PHE A 167 17.43 -14.21 2.64
CA PHE A 167 16.65 -13.02 2.95
C PHE A 167 15.80 -12.59 1.75
N ARG A 168 16.35 -12.68 0.53
CA ARG A 168 15.63 -12.46 -0.73
C ARG A 168 14.52 -13.47 -0.99
N ALA A 169 14.65 -14.69 -0.49
CA ALA A 169 13.62 -15.72 -0.67
C ALA A 169 12.45 -15.59 0.31
N LEU A 170 12.59 -14.82 1.40
CA LEU A 170 11.48 -14.60 2.33
C LEU A 170 10.29 -13.91 1.64
N PRO A 171 9.06 -14.18 2.08
CA PRO A 171 7.90 -13.37 1.75
C PRO A 171 8.12 -11.89 2.09
N ALA A 172 7.48 -10.99 1.36
CA ALA A 172 7.58 -9.54 1.57
C ALA A 172 7.32 -9.12 3.03
N VAL A 173 6.33 -9.77 3.65
CA VAL A 173 5.96 -9.62 5.05
C VAL A 173 6.06 -10.99 5.71
N VAL A 174 6.77 -11.05 6.83
CA VAL A 174 6.96 -12.28 7.62
C VAL A 174 6.35 -12.06 9.01
N PRO A 175 5.14 -12.58 9.27
CA PRO A 175 4.59 -12.66 10.61
C PRO A 175 5.46 -13.57 11.47
N CYS A 176 5.82 -13.12 12.68
CA CYS A 176 6.72 -13.80 13.59
C CYS A 176 6.06 -13.96 14.96
N GLY A 177 6.06 -15.19 15.47
CA GLY A 177 5.50 -15.50 16.79
C GLY A 177 4.02 -15.88 16.77
N PRO A 178 3.38 -15.97 17.95
CA PRO A 178 1.99 -16.44 18.06
C PRO A 178 0.97 -15.43 17.50
N ALA A 179 -0.32 -15.79 17.58
CA ALA A 179 -1.43 -14.92 17.21
C ALA A 179 -1.27 -13.49 17.77
N ALA A 180 -1.77 -12.51 17.00
CA ALA A 180 -1.60 -11.08 17.28
C ALA A 180 -2.00 -10.71 18.71
N GLY A 181 -1.00 -10.39 19.53
CA GLY A 181 -1.18 -9.83 20.87
C GLY A 181 -1.29 -8.30 20.88
N PRO A 182 -1.65 -7.69 22.03
CA PRO A 182 -1.71 -6.24 22.20
C PRO A 182 -0.35 -5.56 22.10
N VAL A 183 0.77 -6.22 22.41
CA VAL A 183 2.09 -5.61 22.20
C VAL A 183 2.61 -6.00 20.84
N ARG A 184 2.87 -5.03 19.98
CA ARG A 184 3.20 -5.23 18.57
C ARG A 184 4.48 -4.50 18.19
N GLY A 185 5.29 -5.12 17.37
CA GLY A 185 6.47 -4.51 16.77
C GLY A 185 6.60 -4.89 15.31
N ALA A 186 7.34 -4.06 14.58
CA ALA A 186 7.58 -4.25 13.16
C ALA A 186 8.96 -3.71 12.78
N ALA A 187 9.71 -4.47 11.97
CA ALA A 187 11.02 -4.09 11.48
C ALA A 187 11.05 -4.16 9.96
N LEU A 188 11.20 -3.00 9.31
CA LEU A 188 11.45 -2.94 7.87
C LEU A 188 12.94 -3.16 7.63
N CYS A 189 13.30 -4.38 7.28
CA CYS A 189 14.67 -4.81 7.03
C CYS A 189 15.05 -4.48 5.58
N ALA A 190 16.07 -3.64 5.40
CA ALA A 190 16.76 -3.49 4.11
C ALA A 190 17.98 -4.42 4.04
N ARG A 191 18.51 -4.63 2.83
CA ARG A 191 19.60 -5.55 2.45
C ARG A 191 20.78 -5.65 3.44
N ALA A 192 21.15 -4.57 4.13
CA ALA A 192 22.44 -4.45 4.79
C ALA A 192 22.50 -5.09 6.19
N ASP A 193 21.39 -5.11 6.95
CA ASP A 193 21.40 -5.63 8.33
C ASP A 193 19.99 -5.81 8.91
N PRO A 194 19.35 -6.98 8.70
CA PRO A 194 18.05 -7.29 9.31
C PRO A 194 18.07 -7.26 10.84
N ALA A 195 19.22 -7.56 11.46
CA ALA A 195 19.36 -7.55 12.92
C ALA A 195 19.38 -6.12 13.48
N ALA A 196 20.10 -5.19 12.83
CA ALA A 196 20.04 -3.78 13.22
C ALA A 196 18.64 -3.19 13.06
N ALA A 197 17.90 -3.57 12.02
CA ALA A 197 16.51 -3.14 11.83
C ALA A 197 15.59 -3.66 12.96
N LEU A 198 15.77 -4.90 13.42
CA LEU A 198 15.07 -5.43 14.59
C LEU A 198 15.46 -4.69 15.88
N ASP A 199 16.73 -4.33 16.04
CA ASP A 199 17.25 -3.68 17.23
C ASP A 199 16.76 -2.22 17.36
N ALA A 200 16.62 -1.53 16.22
CA ALA A 200 16.08 -0.18 16.14
C ALA A 200 14.54 -0.13 16.23
N ALA A 201 13.86 -1.27 16.03
CA ALA A 201 12.42 -1.29 15.97
C ALA A 201 11.78 -1.19 17.36
N GLU A 202 10.84 -0.25 17.46
CA GLU A 202 10.06 -0.02 18.66
C GLU A 202 8.92 -1.03 18.79
N GLN A 203 8.57 -1.34 20.03
CA GLN A 203 7.38 -2.11 20.36
C GLN A 203 6.34 -1.19 20.99
N VAL A 204 5.11 -1.30 20.52
CA VAL A 204 3.99 -0.50 20.97
C VAL A 204 2.99 -1.41 21.65
N THR A 205 2.54 -1.03 22.85
CA THR A 205 1.33 -1.65 23.42
C THR A 205 0.14 -1.00 22.72
N ALA A 206 -0.41 -1.69 21.73
CA ALA A 206 -1.59 -1.25 21.01
C ALA A 206 -2.77 -1.19 21.98
N GLY A 207 -3.36 0.00 22.07
CA GLY A 207 -4.66 0.20 22.71
C GLY A 207 -5.79 -0.23 21.78
N ARG A 208 -6.97 0.36 21.95
CA ARG A 208 -7.99 0.30 20.90
C ARG A 208 -7.44 1.06 19.67
N PRO A 209 -7.26 0.41 18.51
CA PRO A 209 -6.74 1.10 17.33
C PRO A 209 -7.73 2.18 16.91
N ARG A 210 -7.22 3.34 16.48
CA ARG A 210 -8.06 4.38 15.87
C ARG A 210 -8.77 3.79 14.64
N PRO A 211 -10.03 4.14 14.35
CA PRO A 211 -10.65 3.74 13.11
C PRO A 211 -9.87 4.29 11.91
N VAL A 212 -9.90 3.54 10.80
CA VAL A 212 -9.20 3.94 9.58
C VAL A 212 -10.12 4.79 8.71
N ALA A 213 -9.59 5.88 8.15
CA ALA A 213 -10.20 6.57 7.02
C ALA A 213 -9.24 6.56 5.82
N LEU A 214 -9.76 6.30 4.62
CA LEU A 214 -8.97 6.40 3.39
C LEU A 214 -9.07 7.81 2.80
N LEU A 215 -7.92 8.38 2.48
CA LEU A 215 -7.79 9.66 1.79
C LEU A 215 -7.33 9.43 0.35
N PHE A 216 -8.04 10.02 -0.61
CA PHE A 216 -7.71 9.90 -2.04
C PHE A 216 -7.35 11.28 -2.62
N PRO A 217 -6.09 11.51 -3.04
CA PRO A 217 -5.66 12.78 -3.58
C PRO A 217 -6.30 13.09 -4.95
N GLY A 218 -6.26 14.36 -5.33
CA GLY A 218 -6.70 14.83 -6.64
C GLY A 218 -5.55 15.12 -7.59
N GLN A 219 -5.89 15.69 -8.75
CA GLN A 219 -4.88 16.20 -9.70
C GLN A 219 -3.92 17.18 -9.01
N GLY A 220 -2.64 17.07 -9.34
CA GLY A 220 -1.54 17.77 -8.70
C GLY A 220 -0.69 16.86 -7.81
N SER A 221 -1.09 15.61 -7.56
CA SER A 221 -0.27 14.58 -6.89
C SER A 221 0.52 13.70 -7.86
N GLN A 222 0.15 13.67 -9.15
CA GLN A 222 0.76 12.79 -10.15
C GLN A 222 2.23 13.11 -10.42
N HIS A 223 3.01 12.07 -10.69
CA HIS A 223 4.36 12.20 -11.23
C HIS A 223 4.73 11.03 -12.13
N THR A 224 5.77 11.21 -12.93
CA THR A 224 6.34 10.16 -13.77
C THR A 224 6.65 8.93 -12.94
N ALA A 225 6.29 7.76 -13.46
CA ALA A 225 6.48 6.44 -12.86
C ALA A 225 5.88 6.27 -11.45
N MET A 226 4.90 7.10 -11.03
CA MET A 226 4.23 6.92 -9.74
C MET A 226 3.64 5.53 -9.60
N ALA A 227 3.88 4.87 -8.47
CA ALA A 227 3.40 3.52 -8.17
C ALA A 227 3.83 2.43 -9.17
N ALA A 228 4.70 2.73 -10.15
CA ALA A 228 5.13 1.76 -11.15
C ALA A 228 5.91 0.60 -10.51
N GLY A 229 6.50 0.81 -9.32
CA GLY A 229 7.13 -0.26 -8.54
C GLY A 229 6.17 -1.31 -7.98
N LEU A 230 4.87 -1.05 -8.00
CA LEU A 230 3.84 -1.99 -7.54
C LEU A 230 3.24 -2.80 -8.70
N TYR A 231 3.18 -2.19 -9.89
CA TYR A 231 2.62 -2.83 -11.08
C TYR A 231 3.45 -4.07 -11.47
N THR A 232 2.79 -5.18 -11.78
CA THR A 232 3.39 -6.54 -12.00
C THR A 232 4.09 -7.14 -10.79
N ARG A 233 4.07 -6.51 -9.62
CA ARG A 233 4.62 -7.08 -8.37
C ARG A 233 3.50 -7.44 -7.42
N ASP A 234 2.58 -6.52 -7.17
CA ASP A 234 1.39 -6.79 -6.39
C ASP A 234 0.20 -7.13 -7.29
N GLN A 235 -0.45 -8.25 -7.00
CA GLN A 235 -1.54 -8.76 -7.82
C GLN A 235 -2.79 -7.87 -7.70
N VAL A 236 -3.19 -7.49 -6.49
CA VAL A 236 -4.39 -6.67 -6.25
C VAL A 236 -4.25 -5.31 -6.93
N PHE A 237 -3.07 -4.70 -6.81
CA PHE A 237 -2.74 -3.44 -7.47
C PHE A 237 -2.80 -3.57 -8.99
N THR A 238 -2.15 -4.59 -9.53
CA THR A 238 -2.07 -4.80 -10.99
C THR A 238 -3.45 -5.04 -11.59
N GLU A 239 -4.25 -5.93 -10.99
CA GLU A 239 -5.61 -6.23 -11.44
C GLU A 239 -6.52 -5.00 -11.37
N ALA A 240 -6.41 -4.20 -10.31
CA ALA A 240 -7.20 -2.98 -10.15
C ALA A 240 -6.85 -1.94 -11.22
N VAL A 241 -5.55 -1.70 -11.46
CA VAL A 241 -5.10 -0.78 -12.52
C VAL A 241 -5.54 -1.27 -13.89
N ASP A 242 -5.34 -2.56 -14.20
CA ASP A 242 -5.73 -3.15 -15.48
C ASP A 242 -7.24 -3.10 -15.71
N THR A 243 -8.03 -3.30 -14.65
CA THR A 243 -9.49 -3.16 -14.72
C THR A 243 -9.88 -1.72 -15.08
N VAL A 244 -9.34 -0.74 -14.36
CA VAL A 244 -9.67 0.68 -14.59
C VAL A 244 -9.26 1.13 -15.99
N LEU A 245 -8.02 0.86 -16.40
CA LEU A 245 -7.53 1.27 -17.71
C LEU A 245 -8.18 0.45 -18.84
N GLY A 246 -8.52 -0.82 -18.59
CA GLY A 246 -9.27 -1.68 -19.51
C GLY A 246 -10.65 -1.12 -19.83
N LEU A 247 -11.36 -0.56 -18.85
CA LEU A 247 -12.66 0.11 -19.04
C LEU A 247 -12.59 1.34 -19.96
N MET A 248 -11.39 1.86 -20.23
CA MET A 248 -11.17 2.99 -21.14
C MET A 248 -10.80 2.55 -22.57
N GLY A 249 -10.56 1.26 -22.81
CA GLY A 249 -10.16 0.72 -24.11
C GLY A 249 -8.81 1.29 -24.59
N ALA A 250 -8.76 1.73 -25.84
CA ALA A 250 -7.53 2.25 -26.46
C ALA A 250 -6.92 3.46 -25.71
N GLU A 251 -7.76 4.29 -25.10
CA GLU A 251 -7.31 5.43 -24.31
C GLU A 251 -6.55 4.97 -23.06
N GLY A 252 -7.05 3.96 -22.35
CA GLY A 252 -6.38 3.39 -21.19
C GLY A 252 -5.09 2.65 -21.55
N ALA A 253 -5.05 1.99 -22.71
CA ALA A 253 -3.82 1.42 -23.24
C ALA A 253 -2.75 2.48 -23.49
N ALA A 254 -3.13 3.65 -24.02
CA ALA A 254 -2.22 4.78 -24.21
C ALA A 254 -1.76 5.39 -22.87
N VAL A 255 -2.66 5.53 -21.89
CA VAL A 255 -2.29 5.97 -20.53
C VAL A 255 -1.24 5.04 -19.92
N ARG A 256 -1.45 3.72 -20.01
CA ARG A 256 -0.49 2.72 -19.50
C ARG A 256 0.85 2.77 -20.23
N ALA A 257 0.84 2.94 -21.55
CA ALA A 257 2.05 3.04 -22.35
C ALA A 257 2.89 4.26 -21.94
N ASP A 258 2.26 5.43 -21.77
CA ASP A 258 2.94 6.64 -21.32
C ASP A 258 3.42 6.54 -19.86
N TRP A 259 2.64 5.90 -18.98
CA TRP A 259 3.00 5.71 -17.57
C TRP A 259 4.23 4.83 -17.37
N LEU A 260 4.29 3.71 -18.10
CA LEU A 260 5.34 2.69 -17.96
C LEU A 260 6.49 2.88 -18.97
N SER A 261 6.45 3.95 -19.76
CA SER A 261 7.50 4.24 -20.74
C SER A 261 8.86 4.42 -20.04
N PRO A 262 9.90 3.67 -20.44
CA PRO A 262 11.27 3.92 -19.98
C PRO A 262 11.92 5.13 -20.67
N HIS A 263 11.24 5.73 -21.65
CA HIS A 263 11.62 6.94 -22.38
C HIS A 263 10.63 8.07 -22.10
N ASP A 264 10.84 9.24 -22.71
CA ASP A 264 9.87 10.34 -22.61
C ASP A 264 8.48 9.90 -23.09
N PRO A 265 7.43 10.12 -22.28
CA PRO A 265 6.07 9.76 -22.66
C PRO A 265 5.61 10.61 -23.85
N VAL A 266 4.72 10.05 -24.69
CA VAL A 266 4.10 10.79 -25.81
C VAL A 266 3.29 11.96 -25.29
N VAL A 267 2.59 11.74 -24.17
CA VAL A 267 1.84 12.78 -23.46
C VAL A 267 2.38 12.89 -22.03
N PRO A 268 2.83 14.09 -21.58
CA PRO A 268 3.32 14.30 -20.22
C PRO A 268 2.30 13.90 -19.16
N VAL A 269 2.78 13.42 -18.01
CA VAL A 269 1.92 12.98 -16.90
C VAL A 269 1.04 14.10 -16.34
N ASP A 270 1.47 15.36 -16.45
CA ASP A 270 0.72 16.53 -15.99
C ASP A 270 -0.41 16.96 -16.96
N ASP A 271 -0.44 16.41 -18.18
CA ASP A 271 -1.58 16.59 -19.07
C ASP A 271 -2.80 15.89 -18.47
N VAL A 272 -3.95 16.57 -18.45
CA VAL A 272 -5.19 16.05 -17.85
C VAL A 272 -5.64 14.71 -18.44
N ARG A 273 -5.28 14.42 -19.71
CA ARG A 273 -5.54 13.13 -20.40
C ARG A 273 -4.72 11.97 -19.85
N ARG A 274 -3.69 12.24 -19.05
CA ARG A 274 -2.86 11.25 -18.35
C ARG A 274 -3.01 11.35 -16.85
N ALA A 275 -2.97 12.57 -16.30
CA ALA A 275 -3.04 12.81 -14.87
C ALA A 275 -4.26 12.16 -14.22
N GLN A 276 -5.48 12.50 -14.64
CA GLN A 276 -6.69 12.03 -13.94
C GLN A 276 -6.98 10.54 -14.14
N PRO A 277 -6.87 9.97 -15.36
CA PRO A 277 -7.04 8.54 -15.52
C PRO A 277 -6.04 7.71 -14.72
N LEU A 278 -4.77 8.10 -14.73
CA LEU A 278 -3.73 7.37 -14.04
C LEU A 278 -3.85 7.52 -12.52
N LEU A 279 -4.16 8.72 -12.02
CA LEU A 279 -4.45 8.94 -10.60
C LEU A 279 -5.63 8.09 -10.14
N PHE A 280 -6.75 8.12 -10.87
CA PHE A 280 -7.91 7.31 -10.52
C PHE A 280 -7.55 5.81 -10.44
N ALA A 281 -6.78 5.30 -11.41
CA ALA A 281 -6.34 3.91 -11.41
C ALA A 281 -5.44 3.56 -10.22
N VAL A 282 -4.44 4.40 -9.93
CA VAL A 282 -3.49 4.21 -8.83
C VAL A 282 -4.18 4.32 -7.47
N ASP A 283 -4.99 5.35 -7.26
CA ASP A 283 -5.69 5.60 -6.00
C ASP A 283 -6.70 4.47 -5.70
N TYR A 284 -7.44 4.03 -6.71
CA TYR A 284 -8.34 2.87 -6.59
C TYR A 284 -7.58 1.58 -6.28
N ALA A 285 -6.43 1.36 -6.92
CA ALA A 285 -5.60 0.18 -6.68
C ALA A 285 -5.01 0.16 -5.27
N LEU A 286 -4.49 1.29 -4.78
CA LEU A 286 -3.98 1.42 -3.41
C LEU A 286 -5.08 1.22 -2.36
N GLY A 287 -6.26 1.83 -2.56
CA GLY A 287 -7.41 1.59 -1.69
C GLY A 287 -7.83 0.12 -1.66
N SER A 288 -7.78 -0.54 -2.82
CA SER A 288 -8.08 -1.98 -2.95
C SER A 288 -7.05 -2.84 -2.21
N MET A 289 -5.76 -2.50 -2.28
CA MET A 289 -4.71 -3.17 -1.49
C MET A 289 -5.00 -3.07 0.01
N VAL A 290 -5.30 -1.87 0.53
CA VAL A 290 -5.59 -1.69 1.96
C VAL A 290 -6.75 -2.58 2.41
N MET A 291 -7.84 -2.62 1.64
CA MET A 291 -8.98 -3.48 1.95
C MET A 291 -8.63 -4.97 1.85
N SER A 292 -7.76 -5.36 0.91
CA SER A 292 -7.32 -6.75 0.77
C SER A 292 -6.51 -7.26 1.97
N TRP A 293 -5.90 -6.36 2.74
CA TRP A 293 -5.20 -6.70 3.98
C TRP A 293 -6.14 -6.92 5.17
N GLY A 294 -7.46 -6.93 4.94
CA GLY A 294 -8.47 -7.09 6.00
C GLY A 294 -8.84 -5.79 6.71
N VAL A 295 -8.24 -4.65 6.34
CA VAL A 295 -8.60 -3.34 6.91
C VAL A 295 -10.02 -2.98 6.48
N ARG A 296 -10.82 -2.51 7.44
CA ARG A 296 -12.17 -2.00 7.21
C ARG A 296 -12.22 -0.50 7.51
N PRO A 297 -12.04 0.36 6.49
CA PRO A 297 -12.20 1.80 6.68
C PRO A 297 -13.61 2.12 7.17
N THR A 298 -13.71 3.10 8.05
CA THR A 298 -14.99 3.61 8.60
C THR A 298 -15.41 4.91 7.93
N ALA A 299 -14.47 5.62 7.29
CA ALA A 299 -14.71 6.84 6.55
C ALA A 299 -13.83 6.94 5.30
N LEU A 300 -14.28 7.76 4.34
CA LEU A 300 -13.57 8.07 3.10
C LEU A 300 -13.58 9.59 2.92
N LEU A 301 -12.50 10.15 2.39
CA LEU A 301 -12.40 11.55 2.02
C LEU A 301 -11.57 11.70 0.74
N GLY A 302 -12.20 12.20 -0.32
CA GLY A 302 -11.52 12.48 -1.58
C GLY A 302 -11.23 13.96 -1.76
N HIS A 303 -10.12 14.27 -2.44
CA HIS A 303 -9.79 15.62 -2.87
C HIS A 303 -10.01 15.76 -4.37
N SER A 304 -10.87 16.70 -4.78
CA SER A 304 -11.16 16.95 -6.19
C SER A 304 -11.56 15.65 -6.94
N ALA A 305 -10.78 15.23 -7.94
CA ALA A 305 -10.99 13.99 -8.69
C ALA A 305 -10.90 12.71 -7.83
N GLY A 306 -10.17 12.74 -6.72
CA GLY A 306 -10.08 11.61 -5.77
C GLY A 306 -11.42 11.27 -5.12
N GLU A 307 -12.38 12.21 -5.10
CA GLU A 307 -13.74 11.96 -4.60
C GLU A 307 -14.52 10.96 -5.47
N LEU A 308 -14.18 10.82 -6.75
CA LEU A 308 -14.75 9.76 -7.60
C LEU A 308 -14.30 8.37 -7.15
N VAL A 309 -13.05 8.22 -6.67
CA VAL A 309 -12.55 6.97 -6.11
C VAL A 309 -13.23 6.68 -4.77
N ALA A 310 -13.34 7.70 -3.91
CA ALA A 310 -14.07 7.60 -2.65
C ALA A 310 -15.55 7.20 -2.87
N ALA A 311 -16.21 7.74 -3.90
CA ALA A 311 -17.58 7.38 -4.27
C ALA A 311 -17.74 5.91 -4.66
N VAL A 312 -16.75 5.31 -5.33
CA VAL A 312 -16.74 3.87 -5.65
C VAL A 312 -16.67 3.04 -4.37
N PHE A 313 -15.73 3.34 -3.47
CA PHE A 313 -15.60 2.61 -2.20
C PHE A 313 -16.81 2.82 -1.28
N ALA A 314 -17.45 3.99 -1.34
CA ALA A 314 -18.70 4.26 -0.65
C ALA A 314 -19.91 3.55 -1.27
N GLY A 315 -19.77 2.96 -2.47
CA GLY A 315 -20.87 2.31 -3.19
C GLY A 315 -21.86 3.28 -3.84
N VAL A 316 -21.54 4.57 -3.91
CA VAL A 316 -22.38 5.61 -4.53
C VAL A 316 -22.52 5.37 -6.04
N VAL A 317 -21.43 4.94 -6.69
CA VAL A 317 -21.40 4.58 -8.11
C VAL A 317 -20.64 3.27 -8.31
N SER A 318 -20.91 2.59 -9.42
CA SER A 318 -20.08 1.44 -9.81
C SER A 318 -18.71 1.90 -10.30
N LEU A 319 -17.71 1.01 -10.30
CA LEU A 319 -16.40 1.33 -10.87
C LEU A 319 -16.50 1.74 -12.35
N GLY A 320 -17.30 1.03 -13.14
CA GLY A 320 -17.51 1.35 -14.56
C GLY A 320 -18.11 2.73 -14.76
N ASP A 321 -19.13 3.08 -13.95
CA ASP A 321 -19.75 4.39 -13.97
C ASP A 321 -18.77 5.49 -13.56
N ALA A 322 -17.97 5.27 -12.51
CA ALA A 322 -16.98 6.24 -12.06
C ALA A 322 -15.87 6.47 -13.10
N VAL A 323 -15.44 5.43 -13.82
CA VAL A 323 -14.51 5.57 -14.96
C VAL A 323 -15.17 6.36 -16.08
N ALA A 324 -16.44 6.10 -16.41
CA ALA A 324 -17.17 6.90 -17.39
C ALA A 324 -17.29 8.38 -16.95
N MET A 325 -17.53 8.61 -15.66
CA MET A 325 -17.61 9.93 -15.06
C MET A 325 -16.28 10.70 -15.21
N MET A 326 -15.18 10.06 -14.84
CA MET A 326 -13.82 10.60 -14.95
C MET A 326 -13.46 10.91 -16.41
N ARG A 327 -13.76 10.01 -17.35
CA ARG A 327 -13.50 10.23 -18.78
C ARG A 327 -14.27 11.42 -19.34
N ALA A 328 -15.55 11.56 -18.98
CA ALA A 328 -16.34 12.72 -19.38
C ALA A 328 -15.79 14.02 -18.78
N ARG A 329 -15.36 14.00 -17.50
CA ARG A 329 -14.70 15.12 -16.82
C ARG A 329 -13.47 15.59 -17.60
N VAL A 330 -12.57 14.68 -17.93
CA VAL A 330 -11.34 14.96 -18.70
C VAL A 330 -11.67 15.52 -20.09
N ARG A 331 -12.54 14.82 -20.84
CA ARG A 331 -12.89 15.20 -22.22
C ARG A 331 -13.48 16.62 -22.29
N HIS A 332 -14.40 16.96 -21.39
CA HIS A 332 -15.05 18.26 -21.42
C HIS A 332 -14.17 19.38 -20.85
N ALA A 333 -13.28 19.09 -19.91
CA ALA A 333 -12.29 20.04 -19.43
C ALA A 333 -11.35 20.56 -20.54
N LEU A 334 -11.02 19.72 -21.52
CA LEU A 334 -10.17 20.09 -22.67
C LEU A 334 -10.82 21.11 -23.61
N SER A 335 -12.13 21.30 -23.53
CA SER A 335 -12.85 22.29 -24.37
C SER A 335 -12.84 23.71 -23.78
N VAL A 336 -12.36 23.86 -22.54
CA VAL A 336 -12.28 25.14 -21.84
C VAL A 336 -10.98 25.85 -22.23
N PRO A 337 -10.99 27.18 -22.47
CA PRO A 337 -9.78 27.94 -22.71
C PRO A 337 -8.71 27.74 -21.64
N ALA A 338 -7.44 27.85 -22.04
CA ALA A 338 -6.32 27.66 -21.15
C ALA A 338 -6.36 28.61 -19.95
N GLY A 339 -6.07 28.07 -18.78
CA GLY A 339 -5.96 28.79 -17.53
C GLY A 339 -4.88 28.19 -16.65
N GLY A 340 -5.02 28.32 -15.34
CA GLY A 340 -4.11 27.65 -14.43
C GLY A 340 -4.55 27.73 -12.98
N MET A 341 -3.61 27.39 -12.10
CA MET A 341 -3.82 27.40 -10.65
C MET A 341 -2.60 27.93 -9.91
N LEU A 342 -2.83 28.62 -8.78
CA LEU A 342 -1.81 29.14 -7.87
C LEU A 342 -2.04 28.60 -6.46
N ALA A 343 -1.01 28.06 -5.82
CA ALA A 343 -1.00 27.79 -4.39
C ALA A 343 -0.52 29.03 -3.64
N VAL A 344 -1.28 29.47 -2.64
CA VAL A 344 -1.00 30.68 -1.86
C VAL A 344 -0.98 30.34 -0.37
N ALA A 345 0.10 30.72 0.31
CA ALA A 345 0.26 30.53 1.75
C ALA A 345 -0.56 31.56 2.56
N ALA A 346 -1.89 31.49 2.45
CA ALA A 346 -2.83 32.40 3.09
C ALA A 346 -4.20 31.73 3.31
N SER A 347 -5.03 32.33 4.16
CA SER A 347 -6.43 31.94 4.29
C SER A 347 -7.26 32.47 3.12
N ALA A 348 -8.33 31.76 2.75
CA ALA A 348 -9.25 32.21 1.70
C ALA A 348 -9.86 33.59 1.98
N GLU A 349 -10.12 33.91 3.25
CA GLU A 349 -10.61 35.23 3.68
C GLU A 349 -9.66 36.36 3.29
N ARG A 350 -8.35 36.18 3.54
CA ARG A 350 -7.33 37.18 3.20
C ARG A 350 -7.15 37.37 1.69
N LEU A 351 -7.52 36.35 0.90
CA LEU A 351 -7.39 36.38 -0.56
C LEU A 351 -8.61 37.00 -1.26
N ARG A 352 -9.74 37.20 -0.55
CA ARG A 352 -10.96 37.82 -1.13
C ARG A 352 -10.70 39.10 -1.92
N PRO A 353 -9.87 40.07 -1.44
CA PRO A 353 -9.61 41.31 -2.18
C PRO A 353 -8.84 41.12 -3.51
N TYR A 354 -8.26 39.95 -3.75
CA TYR A 354 -7.50 39.63 -4.95
C TYR A 354 -8.32 38.88 -6.01
N LEU A 355 -9.52 38.41 -5.67
CA LEU A 355 -10.38 37.66 -6.59
C LEU A 355 -11.01 38.63 -7.60
N VAL A 356 -10.39 38.74 -8.78
CA VAL A 356 -10.82 39.63 -9.87
C VAL A 356 -11.00 38.84 -11.16
N GLY A 357 -11.92 39.31 -12.02
CA GLY A 357 -12.31 38.56 -13.22
C GLY A 357 -12.91 37.21 -12.84
N GLU A 358 -12.48 36.15 -13.51
CA GLU A 358 -12.88 34.76 -13.21
C GLU A 358 -11.88 34.02 -12.31
N VAL A 359 -11.00 34.74 -11.59
CA VAL A 359 -10.13 34.11 -10.59
C VAL A 359 -10.92 33.82 -9.33
N ALA A 360 -11.01 32.54 -8.96
CA ALA A 360 -11.76 32.07 -7.81
C ALA A 360 -10.87 31.27 -6.85
N VAL A 361 -11.39 31.05 -5.64
CA VAL A 361 -10.81 30.08 -4.71
C VAL A 361 -11.12 28.68 -5.23
N ALA A 362 -10.08 27.98 -5.66
CA ALA A 362 -10.18 26.63 -6.18
C ALA A 362 -10.22 25.58 -5.08
N ALA A 363 -9.47 25.79 -3.99
CA ALA A 363 -9.46 24.88 -2.86
C ALA A 363 -9.03 25.57 -1.57
N VAL A 364 -9.63 25.15 -0.46
CA VAL A 364 -9.23 25.48 0.92
C VAL A 364 -8.68 24.19 1.54
N ASN A 365 -7.36 23.99 1.40
CA ASN A 365 -6.70 22.73 1.80
C ASN A 365 -6.30 22.73 3.28
N ALA A 366 -5.97 23.90 3.82
CA ALA A 366 -5.72 24.11 5.25
C ALA A 366 -5.88 25.61 5.57
N ARG A 367 -5.88 25.97 6.85
CA ARG A 367 -6.05 27.36 7.33
C ARG A 367 -5.18 28.40 6.61
N LEU A 368 -3.94 28.04 6.26
CA LEU A 368 -2.98 28.90 5.55
C LEU A 368 -2.51 28.27 4.23
N GLN A 369 -3.35 27.47 3.59
CA GLN A 369 -3.06 26.86 2.29
C GLN A 369 -4.30 26.90 1.41
N THR A 370 -4.35 27.91 0.53
CA THR A 370 -5.47 28.16 -0.38
C THR A 370 -4.99 28.10 -1.81
N MET A 371 -5.77 27.46 -2.67
CA MET A 371 -5.56 27.43 -4.11
C MET A 371 -6.45 28.47 -4.79
N LEU A 372 -5.90 29.21 -5.75
CA LEU A 372 -6.65 30.04 -6.68
C LEU A 372 -6.61 29.41 -8.07
N ALA A 373 -7.67 29.56 -8.85
CA ALA A 373 -7.70 29.15 -10.26
C ALA A 373 -8.47 30.16 -11.11
N GLY A 374 -8.13 30.22 -12.40
CA GLY A 374 -8.83 31.06 -13.35
C GLY A 374 -8.09 31.17 -14.69
N PRO A 375 -8.62 31.99 -15.61
CA PRO A 375 -8.00 32.23 -16.92
C PRO A 375 -6.58 32.80 -16.79
N ALA A 376 -5.71 32.46 -17.75
CA ALA A 376 -4.26 32.68 -17.63
C ALA A 376 -3.86 34.14 -17.35
N ALA A 377 -4.45 35.11 -18.08
CA ALA A 377 -4.11 36.52 -17.93
C ALA A 377 -4.56 37.12 -16.58
N PRO A 378 -5.84 37.02 -16.17
CA PRO A 378 -6.28 37.44 -14.83
C PRO A 378 -5.49 36.76 -13.70
N LEU A 379 -5.25 35.45 -13.80
CA LEU A 379 -4.54 34.69 -12.78
C LEU A 379 -3.09 35.15 -12.64
N SER A 380 -2.41 35.42 -13.75
CA SER A 380 -1.05 35.97 -13.75
C SER A 380 -0.98 37.34 -13.05
N ALA A 381 -1.93 38.23 -13.35
CA ALA A 381 -2.02 39.55 -12.72
C ALA A 381 -2.27 39.44 -11.19
N VAL A 382 -3.17 38.54 -10.78
CA VAL A 382 -3.42 38.24 -9.35
C VAL A 382 -2.16 37.69 -8.68
N GLY A 383 -1.48 36.74 -9.33
CA GLY A 383 -0.24 36.16 -8.81
C GLY A 383 0.87 37.19 -8.66
N LYS A 384 0.97 38.17 -9.56
CA LYS A 384 1.92 39.30 -9.41
C LYS A 384 1.57 40.15 -8.20
N ARG A 385 0.32 40.62 -8.10
CA ARG A 385 -0.14 41.46 -6.98
C ARG A 385 0.07 40.81 -5.62
N LEU A 386 -0.26 39.52 -5.50
CA LEU A 386 -0.03 38.77 -4.26
C LEU A 386 1.45 38.74 -3.86
N ARG A 387 2.37 38.56 -4.82
CA ARG A 387 3.81 38.58 -4.55
C ARG A 387 4.30 39.98 -4.18
N ASP A 388 3.80 41.01 -4.86
CA ASP A 388 4.11 42.41 -4.54
C ASP A 388 3.68 42.76 -3.10
N ASP A 389 2.57 42.18 -2.63
CA ASP A 389 2.07 42.33 -1.26
C ASP A 389 2.68 41.33 -0.25
N GLY A 390 3.72 40.59 -0.64
CA GLY A 390 4.53 39.75 0.25
C GLY A 390 4.01 38.33 0.50
N TYR A 391 2.99 37.87 -0.22
CA TYR A 391 2.52 36.48 -0.11
C TYR A 391 3.45 35.49 -0.82
N THR A 392 3.61 34.30 -0.23
CA THR A 392 4.23 33.17 -0.92
C THR A 392 3.22 32.57 -1.92
N VAL A 393 3.57 32.61 -3.21
CA VAL A 393 2.73 32.15 -4.32
C VAL A 393 3.50 31.19 -5.22
N VAL A 394 2.98 29.97 -5.39
CA VAL A 394 3.56 28.92 -6.24
C VAL A 394 2.59 28.60 -7.38
N ALA A 395 3.06 28.64 -8.63
CA ALA A 395 2.26 28.17 -9.76
C ALA A 395 2.21 26.64 -9.77
N VAL A 396 1.03 26.07 -10.01
CA VAL A 396 0.85 24.63 -10.16
C VAL A 396 0.87 24.28 -11.65
N PRO A 397 1.54 23.20 -12.07
CA PRO A 397 1.57 22.73 -13.45
C PRO A 397 0.22 22.13 -13.85
N ALA A 398 -0.79 22.99 -13.99
CA ALA A 398 -2.13 22.68 -14.46
C ALA A 398 -2.51 23.69 -15.54
N THR A 399 -2.94 23.20 -16.70
CA THR A 399 -3.30 24.02 -17.87
C THR A 399 -4.81 24.32 -17.94
N SER A 400 -5.61 23.61 -17.15
CA SER A 400 -7.04 23.83 -17.01
C SER A 400 -7.35 24.56 -15.70
N PRO A 401 -8.23 25.57 -15.69
CA PRO A 401 -8.59 26.32 -14.50
C PRO A 401 -9.68 25.57 -13.69
N PHE A 402 -9.41 24.32 -13.30
CA PHE A 402 -10.34 23.55 -12.46
C PHE A 402 -10.72 24.32 -11.19
N HIS A 403 -11.98 24.13 -10.76
CA HIS A 403 -12.56 24.79 -9.59
C HIS A 403 -12.63 26.32 -9.75
N SER A 404 -13.03 26.77 -10.94
CA SER A 404 -13.30 28.17 -11.23
C SER A 404 -14.54 28.34 -12.12
N PRO A 405 -15.13 29.54 -12.17
CA PRO A 405 -16.25 29.87 -13.06
C PRO A 405 -15.98 29.55 -14.53
N ALA A 406 -14.72 29.63 -14.98
CA ALA A 406 -14.33 29.34 -16.35
C ALA A 406 -14.67 27.89 -16.79
N MET A 407 -14.85 26.96 -15.84
CA MET A 407 -15.21 25.57 -16.12
C MET A 407 -16.72 25.35 -16.33
N ALA A 408 -17.56 26.38 -16.19
CA ALA A 408 -19.02 26.26 -16.27
C ALA A 408 -19.53 25.61 -17.59
N PRO A 409 -18.97 25.93 -18.79
CA PRO A 409 -19.37 25.25 -20.02
C PRO A 409 -19.08 23.75 -20.00
N ALA A 410 -17.93 23.34 -19.44
CA ALA A 410 -17.58 21.94 -19.28
C ALA A 410 -18.49 21.25 -18.25
N SER A 411 -18.82 21.92 -17.14
CA SER A 411 -19.72 21.37 -16.10
C SER A 411 -21.09 21.03 -16.67
N ALA A 412 -21.68 21.91 -17.49
CA ALA A 412 -22.94 21.65 -18.15
C ALA A 412 -22.88 20.44 -19.12
N ALA A 413 -21.74 20.23 -19.78
CA ALA A 413 -21.56 19.07 -20.65
C ALA A 413 -21.34 17.77 -19.86
N VAL A 414 -20.61 17.84 -18.73
CA VAL A 414 -20.42 16.74 -17.81
C VAL A 414 -21.75 16.30 -17.19
N GLU A 415 -22.61 17.24 -16.77
CA GLU A 415 -23.93 16.94 -16.21
C GLU A 415 -24.79 16.12 -17.19
N ARG A 416 -24.80 16.52 -18.47
CA ARG A 416 -25.48 15.75 -19.53
C ARG A 416 -24.91 14.35 -19.68
N ALA A 417 -23.59 14.20 -19.60
CA ALA A 417 -22.94 12.88 -19.67
C ALA A 417 -23.26 12.00 -18.46
N TYR A 418 -23.60 12.58 -17.31
CA TYR A 418 -23.91 11.85 -16.07
C TYR A 418 -25.38 11.43 -15.97
N ALA A 419 -26.25 11.90 -16.87
CA ALA A 419 -27.69 11.62 -16.82
C ALA A 419 -28.04 10.11 -16.86
N GLY A 420 -27.18 9.28 -17.45
CA GLY A 420 -27.36 7.82 -17.52
C GLY A 420 -26.71 7.04 -16.36
N ILE A 421 -26.03 7.72 -15.44
CA ILE A 421 -25.29 7.07 -14.34
C ILE A 421 -26.23 6.74 -13.20
N ARG A 422 -26.09 5.52 -12.66
CA ARG A 422 -26.87 5.07 -11.51
C ARG A 422 -26.18 5.39 -10.19
N PHE A 423 -26.56 6.53 -9.60
CA PHE A 423 -26.15 6.91 -8.26
C PHE A 423 -26.94 6.16 -7.17
N ARG A 424 -26.31 5.96 -6.01
CA ARG A 424 -26.86 5.30 -4.83
C ARG A 424 -26.47 6.08 -3.56
N PRO A 425 -27.23 5.96 -2.47
CA PRO A 425 -26.81 6.53 -1.19
C PRO A 425 -25.47 5.92 -0.72
N PRO A 426 -24.60 6.67 -0.03
CA PRO A 426 -23.34 6.15 0.49
C PRO A 426 -23.57 5.00 1.49
N GLY A 427 -22.94 3.84 1.24
CA GLY A 427 -22.92 2.70 2.16
C GLY A 427 -21.83 2.78 3.24
N LEU A 428 -20.88 3.70 3.07
CA LEU A 428 -19.83 4.05 4.02
C LEU A 428 -19.80 5.58 4.20
N ALA A 429 -19.36 6.06 5.37
CA ALA A 429 -19.25 7.51 5.61
C ALA A 429 -18.31 8.14 4.58
N LEU A 430 -18.84 9.04 3.77
CA LEU A 430 -18.11 9.74 2.72
C LEU A 430 -18.12 11.23 3.07
N TYR A 431 -16.97 11.77 3.43
CA TYR A 431 -16.80 13.21 3.63
C TYR A 431 -16.45 13.85 2.29
N SER A 432 -17.19 14.86 1.92
CA SER A 432 -17.05 15.53 0.62
C SER A 432 -16.17 16.75 0.73
N GLY A 433 -15.19 16.82 -0.16
CA GLY A 433 -14.41 18.04 -0.36
C GLY A 433 -15.25 19.18 -0.94
N TYR A 434 -16.51 19.00 -1.34
CA TYR A 434 -17.32 20.06 -1.95
C TYR A 434 -18.36 20.65 -1.00
N THR A 435 -18.92 19.84 -0.11
CA THR A 435 -19.77 20.35 0.99
C THR A 435 -18.94 20.81 2.17
N GLY A 436 -17.69 20.31 2.30
CA GLY A 436 -16.84 20.55 3.46
C GLY A 436 -17.24 19.71 4.67
N GLY A 437 -18.03 18.64 4.47
CA GLY A 437 -18.60 17.83 5.53
C GLY A 437 -19.06 16.45 5.09
N LEU A 438 -19.78 15.74 5.97
CA LEU A 438 -20.35 14.44 5.66
C LEU A 438 -21.36 14.54 4.50
N MET A 439 -21.18 13.71 3.47
CA MET A 439 -22.04 13.67 2.30
C MET A 439 -23.40 13.05 2.64
N GLY A 440 -24.48 13.79 2.37
CA GLY A 440 -25.84 13.31 2.47
C GLY A 440 -26.30 12.57 1.20
N GLU A 441 -27.47 11.94 1.32
CA GLU A 441 -28.13 11.28 0.19
C GLU A 441 -28.49 12.24 -0.97
N PRO A 442 -29.01 13.46 -0.73
CA PRO A 442 -29.35 14.39 -1.81
C PRO A 442 -28.14 14.76 -2.68
N GLU A 443 -26.97 14.98 -2.08
CA GLU A 443 -25.73 15.24 -2.81
C GLU A 443 -25.26 14.01 -3.58
N ALA A 444 -25.19 12.85 -2.90
CA ALA A 444 -24.72 11.60 -3.50
C ALA A 444 -25.53 11.18 -4.74
N LEU A 445 -26.85 11.39 -4.70
CA LEU A 445 -27.77 11.03 -5.78
C LEU A 445 -27.87 12.06 -6.92
N SER A 446 -27.18 13.20 -6.82
CA SER A 446 -27.34 14.31 -7.75
C SER A 446 -26.27 14.31 -8.85
N PRO A 447 -26.61 14.03 -10.13
CA PRO A 447 -25.67 14.16 -11.24
C PRO A 447 -25.07 15.57 -11.34
N ARG A 448 -25.88 16.58 -11.00
CA ARG A 448 -25.47 17.99 -10.98
C ARG A 448 -24.43 18.28 -9.91
N PHE A 449 -24.54 17.68 -8.73
CA PHE A 449 -23.54 17.81 -7.67
C PHE A 449 -22.17 17.35 -8.19
N TRP A 450 -22.10 16.14 -8.73
CA TRP A 450 -20.88 15.57 -9.30
C TRP A 450 -20.35 16.37 -10.50
N ALA A 451 -21.23 16.90 -11.35
CA ALA A 451 -20.81 17.69 -12.51
C ALA A 451 -20.28 19.08 -12.15
N ARG A 452 -20.75 19.69 -11.06
CA ARG A 452 -20.28 20.99 -10.56
C ARG A 452 -18.93 20.90 -9.84
N GLN A 453 -18.46 19.70 -9.55
CA GLN A 453 -17.16 19.51 -8.93
C GLN A 453 -15.98 20.11 -9.72
N ILE A 454 -16.11 20.32 -11.03
CA ILE A 454 -15.07 21.00 -11.81
C ILE A 454 -15.14 22.53 -11.76
N THR A 455 -16.22 23.12 -11.24
CA THR A 455 -16.40 24.57 -11.07
C THR A 455 -16.25 25.01 -9.62
N ASP A 456 -16.73 24.19 -8.70
CA ASP A 456 -16.91 24.59 -7.31
C ASP A 456 -15.64 24.37 -6.50
N THR A 457 -15.49 25.17 -5.44
CA THR A 457 -14.33 25.14 -4.52
C THR A 457 -14.23 23.81 -3.79
N VAL A 458 -13.00 23.29 -3.64
CA VAL A 458 -12.71 22.13 -2.79
C VAL A 458 -12.38 22.56 -1.36
N TYR A 459 -13.29 22.34 -0.42
CA TYR A 459 -13.17 22.48 1.03
C TYR A 459 -12.58 21.24 1.73
N PHE A 460 -11.39 20.79 1.32
CA PHE A 460 -10.73 19.64 1.97
C PHE A 460 -10.41 19.90 3.46
N GLY A 461 -9.92 21.09 3.80
CA GLY A 461 -9.64 21.46 5.18
C GLY A 461 -10.88 21.34 6.07
N PRO A 462 -11.98 22.02 5.74
CA PRO A 462 -13.25 21.86 6.45
C PRO A 462 -13.76 20.42 6.55
N ALA A 463 -13.69 19.64 5.45
CA ALA A 463 -14.11 18.23 5.47
C ALA A 463 -13.24 17.37 6.41
N LEU A 464 -11.94 17.67 6.49
CA LEU A 464 -11.03 17.03 7.44
C LEU A 464 -11.34 17.46 8.88
N ASP A 465 -11.65 18.74 9.11
CA ASP A 465 -12.05 19.25 10.43
C ASP A 465 -13.31 18.52 10.92
N GLU A 466 -14.32 18.33 10.06
CA GLU A 466 -15.54 17.60 10.41
C GLU A 466 -15.30 16.12 10.67
N LEU A 467 -14.50 15.45 9.83
CA LEU A 467 -14.10 14.05 10.01
C LEU A 467 -13.41 13.84 11.37
N LEU A 468 -12.47 14.71 11.72
CA LEU A 468 -11.68 14.59 12.96
C LEU A 468 -12.40 15.15 14.20
N ALA A 469 -13.50 15.88 14.02
CA ALA A 469 -14.40 16.23 15.10
C ALA A 469 -15.31 15.06 15.51
N ALA A 470 -15.57 14.13 14.59
CA ALA A 470 -16.41 12.95 14.86
C ALA A 470 -15.68 11.89 15.71
N GLU A 471 -14.43 11.56 15.36
CA GLU A 471 -13.60 10.61 16.12
C GLU A 471 -12.12 10.78 15.75
N ASP A 472 -11.22 10.38 16.65
CA ASP A 472 -9.79 10.31 16.36
C ASP A 472 -9.46 9.20 15.36
N MET A 473 -8.80 9.52 14.26
CA MET A 473 -8.62 8.62 13.12
C MET A 473 -7.16 8.27 12.83
N LEU A 474 -6.94 7.06 12.28
CA LEU A 474 -5.76 6.73 11.48
C LEU A 474 -6.10 6.97 10.00
N LEU A 475 -5.60 8.08 9.46
CA LEU A 475 -5.84 8.50 8.08
C LEU A 475 -4.81 7.84 7.16
N VAL A 476 -5.24 7.09 6.15
CA VAL A 476 -4.34 6.43 5.18
C VAL A 476 -4.49 7.12 3.83
N GLU A 477 -3.44 7.78 3.34
CA GLU A 477 -3.45 8.38 2.01
C GLU A 477 -3.10 7.32 0.96
N ALA A 478 -4.13 6.89 0.23
CA ALA A 478 -4.07 5.94 -0.87
C ALA A 478 -3.87 6.71 -2.18
N GLY A 479 -2.66 7.25 -2.36
CA GLY A 479 -2.25 7.95 -3.57
C GLY A 479 -0.84 8.50 -3.51
N PRO A 480 -0.36 9.13 -4.59
CA PRO A 480 1.03 9.58 -4.73
C PRO A 480 1.32 10.91 -4.01
N ARG A 481 2.61 11.25 -3.88
CA ARG A 481 3.15 12.57 -3.45
C ARG A 481 2.85 12.99 -2.00
N GLN A 482 2.02 12.27 -1.25
CA GLN A 482 1.70 12.59 0.15
C GLN A 482 1.09 13.99 0.33
N THR A 483 0.36 14.46 -0.69
CA THR A 483 -0.18 15.82 -0.72
C THR A 483 -1.18 16.01 0.42
N LEU A 484 -2.10 15.06 0.60
CA LEU A 484 -3.12 15.17 1.64
C LEU A 484 -2.51 15.00 3.03
N ALA A 485 -1.58 14.07 3.20
CA ALA A 485 -0.83 13.88 4.43
C ALA A 485 -0.08 15.14 4.84
N SER A 486 0.48 15.90 3.88
CA SER A 486 1.14 17.17 4.16
C SER A 486 0.20 18.23 4.75
N PHE A 487 -1.06 18.26 4.31
CA PHE A 487 -2.10 19.15 4.85
C PHE A 487 -2.58 18.64 6.21
N THR A 488 -2.91 17.35 6.27
CA THR A 488 -3.40 16.66 7.46
C THR A 488 -2.44 16.75 8.64
N ARG A 489 -1.12 16.65 8.43
CA ARG A 489 -0.11 16.83 9.51
C ARG A 489 -0.16 18.19 10.21
N ARG A 490 -0.78 19.20 9.59
CA ARG A 490 -0.94 20.54 10.17
C ARG A 490 -2.18 20.65 11.06
N HIS A 491 -3.11 19.70 10.98
CA HIS A 491 -4.34 19.69 11.76
C HIS A 491 -4.04 19.52 13.27
N PRO A 492 -4.72 20.24 14.18
CA PRO A 492 -4.46 20.16 15.63
C PRO A 492 -4.55 18.75 16.22
N ALA A 493 -5.54 17.94 15.82
CA ALA A 493 -5.67 16.56 16.30
C ALA A 493 -4.49 15.67 15.88
N VAL A 494 -3.89 15.93 14.71
CA VAL A 494 -2.72 15.16 14.24
C VAL A 494 -1.44 15.63 14.92
N ARG A 495 -1.30 16.95 15.15
CA ARG A 495 -0.15 17.52 15.85
C ARG A 495 -0.07 17.13 17.33
N SER A 496 -1.23 16.95 17.97
CA SER A 496 -1.33 16.50 19.36
C SER A 496 -1.17 14.98 19.52
N GLY A 497 -1.20 14.22 18.41
CA GLY A 497 -1.12 12.75 18.42
C GLY A 497 -2.46 12.05 18.68
N ALA A 498 -3.55 12.80 18.84
CA ALA A 498 -4.89 12.24 18.97
C ALA A 498 -5.27 11.44 17.71
N SER A 499 -4.96 12.00 16.53
CA SER A 499 -5.08 11.36 15.22
C SER A 499 -3.71 11.21 14.53
N ALA A 500 -3.63 10.40 13.47
CA ALA A 500 -2.39 10.21 12.71
C ALA A 500 -2.65 10.07 11.21
N VAL A 501 -1.61 10.26 10.38
CA VAL A 501 -1.70 10.06 8.93
C VAL A 501 -0.54 9.23 8.39
N VAL A 502 -0.86 8.30 7.47
CA VAL A 502 0.04 7.31 6.90
C VAL A 502 -0.07 7.35 5.37
N PRO A 503 0.95 7.87 4.67
CA PRO A 503 1.00 7.81 3.22
C PRO A 503 1.44 6.43 2.73
N MET A 504 0.83 5.94 1.66
CA MET A 504 1.20 4.65 1.05
C MET A 504 2.36 4.73 0.05
N LEU A 505 2.64 5.92 -0.49
CA LEU A 505 3.69 6.15 -1.49
C LEU A 505 4.67 7.25 -1.08
N PRO A 506 5.88 7.29 -1.68
CA PRO A 506 6.84 8.37 -1.44
C PRO A 506 6.31 9.77 -1.81
N ALA A 507 6.85 10.80 -1.14
CA ALA A 507 6.48 12.19 -1.39
C ALA A 507 7.04 12.76 -2.72
N ARG A 508 8.02 12.08 -3.31
CA ARG A 508 8.72 12.50 -4.52
C ARG A 508 9.02 11.29 -5.41
N PRO A 509 9.18 11.49 -6.73
CA PRO A 509 9.69 10.44 -7.61
C PRO A 509 10.97 9.82 -7.06
N SER A 510 11.05 8.50 -7.08
CA SER A 510 12.20 7.71 -6.61
C SER A 510 12.31 6.43 -7.44
N ASP A 511 13.28 5.60 -7.13
CA ASP A 511 13.38 4.24 -7.65
C ASP A 511 12.09 3.43 -7.40
N PRO A 512 11.72 2.48 -8.29
CA PRO A 512 10.55 1.63 -8.11
C PRO A 512 10.52 0.84 -6.79
N ALA A 513 11.67 0.55 -6.18
CA ALA A 513 11.72 -0.13 -4.89
C ALA A 513 11.27 0.77 -3.73
N ALA A 514 11.30 2.09 -3.89
CA ALA A 514 10.78 3.03 -2.90
C ALA A 514 9.27 2.93 -2.72
N ASP A 515 8.51 2.66 -3.79
CA ASP A 515 7.06 2.46 -3.72
C ASP A 515 6.74 1.27 -2.80
N ARG A 516 7.42 0.15 -3.01
CA ARG A 516 7.25 -1.07 -2.21
C ARG A 516 7.66 -0.87 -0.75
N ARG A 517 8.77 -0.19 -0.49
CA ARG A 517 9.18 0.18 0.88
C ARG A 517 8.15 1.07 1.57
N ALA A 518 7.55 2.02 0.85
CA ALA A 518 6.51 2.89 1.40
C ALA A 518 5.24 2.09 1.77
N VAL A 519 4.82 1.16 0.90
CA VAL A 519 3.71 0.24 1.19
C VAL A 519 4.00 -0.63 2.42
N LEU A 520 5.20 -1.22 2.54
CA LEU A 520 5.59 -1.97 3.73
C LEU A 520 5.62 -1.08 5.00
N GLY A 521 6.00 0.18 4.86
CA GLY A 521 5.90 1.18 5.94
C GLY A 521 4.46 1.43 6.38
N ALA A 522 3.51 1.49 5.44
CA ALA A 522 2.09 1.63 5.76
C ALA A 522 1.54 0.40 6.48
N VAL A 523 1.90 -0.82 6.02
CA VAL A 523 1.56 -2.09 6.70
C VAL A 523 2.12 -2.11 8.13
N SER A 524 3.39 -1.73 8.31
CA SER A 524 4.03 -1.61 9.63
C SER A 524 3.25 -0.71 10.57
N ARG A 525 2.78 0.45 10.08
CA ARG A 525 2.01 1.40 10.88
C ARG A 525 0.62 0.89 11.23
N LEU A 526 -0.09 0.27 10.27
CA LEU A 526 -1.40 -0.36 10.54
C LEU A 526 -1.28 -1.48 11.59
N TRP A 527 -0.24 -2.31 11.47
CA TRP A 527 0.04 -3.38 12.41
C TRP A 527 0.29 -2.85 13.83
N THR A 528 1.23 -1.90 13.97
CA THR A 528 1.63 -1.33 15.27
C THR A 528 0.57 -0.46 15.92
N GLU A 529 -0.36 0.10 15.14
CA GLU A 529 -1.56 0.77 15.67
C GLU A 529 -2.52 -0.21 16.38
N GLY A 530 -2.51 -1.49 15.99
CA GLY A 530 -3.38 -2.52 16.56
C GLY A 530 -4.40 -3.13 15.59
N HIS A 531 -4.32 -2.84 14.28
CA HIS A 531 -5.23 -3.46 13.31
C HIS A 531 -4.87 -4.93 13.05
N ASP A 532 -5.87 -5.80 13.08
CA ASP A 532 -5.70 -7.21 12.69
C ASP A 532 -5.65 -7.30 11.16
N LEU A 533 -4.45 -7.55 10.65
CA LEU A 533 -4.21 -7.66 9.21
C LEU A 533 -4.27 -9.12 8.77
N ASP A 534 -4.78 -9.35 7.57
CA ASP A 534 -4.73 -10.66 6.91
C ASP A 534 -3.28 -11.00 6.56
N THR A 535 -2.67 -11.86 7.36
CA THR A 535 -1.28 -12.26 7.19
C THR A 535 -1.04 -13.02 5.90
N THR A 536 -2.04 -13.74 5.38
CA THR A 536 -1.92 -14.46 4.11
C THR A 536 -1.90 -13.48 2.94
N ALA A 537 -2.73 -12.44 2.98
CA ALA A 537 -2.68 -11.36 1.99
C ALA A 537 -1.33 -10.63 2.01
N LEU A 538 -0.79 -10.36 3.20
CA LEU A 538 0.50 -9.67 3.37
C LEU A 538 1.71 -10.50 2.93
N GLU A 539 1.73 -11.80 3.21
CA GLU A 539 2.77 -12.73 2.75
C GLU A 539 2.84 -12.78 1.20
N ASN A 540 1.69 -12.64 0.54
CA ASN A 540 1.58 -12.65 -0.92
C ASN A 540 1.94 -11.31 -1.59
N LEU A 541 2.28 -10.26 -0.83
CA LEU A 541 2.80 -9.05 -1.44
C LEU A 541 4.05 -9.39 -2.27
N TRP A 542 4.13 -8.80 -3.47
CA TRP A 542 5.21 -9.04 -4.46
C TRP A 542 5.23 -10.43 -5.11
N SER A 543 4.27 -11.32 -4.80
CA SER A 543 4.20 -12.67 -5.38
C SER A 543 3.57 -12.73 -6.78
N GLY A 544 3.18 -11.59 -7.36
CA GLY A 544 2.54 -11.45 -8.67
C GLY A 544 3.48 -11.66 -9.86
N GLY A 545 4.17 -12.80 -9.94
CA GLY A 545 4.79 -13.26 -11.19
C GLY A 545 3.75 -13.86 -12.16
N PRO A 546 4.06 -14.05 -13.46
CA PRO A 546 3.13 -14.56 -14.48
C PRO A 546 2.57 -15.99 -14.30
N GLY A 547 2.54 -16.56 -13.10
CA GLY A 547 2.26 -17.98 -12.88
C GLY A 547 1.56 -18.39 -11.57
N ASN A 548 0.93 -17.50 -10.80
CA ASN A 548 0.24 -17.89 -9.56
C ASN A 548 -1.26 -18.21 -9.79
N PRO A 549 -1.75 -19.45 -9.50
CA PRO A 549 -3.13 -19.87 -9.80
C PRO A 549 -4.18 -19.58 -8.72
N ALA A 550 -3.85 -18.89 -7.63
CA ALA A 550 -4.80 -18.60 -6.55
C ALA A 550 -5.79 -17.48 -6.93
N ARG A 551 -6.90 -17.87 -7.58
CA ARG A 551 -7.93 -16.99 -8.13
C ARG A 551 -9.17 -16.95 -7.22
N GLY A 552 -9.54 -15.75 -6.79
CA GLY A 552 -10.87 -15.41 -6.30
C GLY A 552 -11.23 -13.99 -6.74
N PRO A 553 -12.49 -13.69 -7.10
CA PRO A 553 -12.87 -12.34 -7.46
C PRO A 553 -12.67 -11.39 -6.27
N LEU A 554 -12.22 -10.17 -6.54
CA LEU A 554 -12.19 -9.07 -5.57
C LEU A 554 -13.57 -8.99 -4.87
N PRO A 555 -13.62 -8.90 -3.53
CA PRO A 555 -14.89 -8.77 -2.83
C PRO A 555 -15.56 -7.48 -3.27
N ALA A 556 -16.73 -7.62 -3.91
CA ALA A 556 -17.60 -6.49 -4.18
C ALA A 556 -17.92 -5.79 -2.85
N ALA A 557 -17.55 -4.51 -2.74
CA ALA A 557 -17.97 -3.67 -1.63
C ALA A 557 -19.51 -3.65 -1.63
N GLY A 558 -20.13 -4.33 -0.66
CA GLY A 558 -21.59 -4.33 -0.51
C GLY A 558 -22.26 -5.69 -0.38
N ARG A 559 -21.77 -6.58 0.50
CA ARG A 559 -22.65 -7.55 1.17
C ARG A 559 -22.34 -7.60 2.66
N ARG A 560 -23.29 -7.09 3.46
CA ARG A 560 -23.33 -7.28 4.91
C ARG A 560 -23.40 -8.78 5.21
N ARG A 561 -22.65 -9.23 6.20
CA ARG A 561 -23.15 -10.25 7.13
C ARG A 561 -23.69 -9.51 8.35
#